data_AF-A0A139XBZ6-F1
#
_entry.id   AF-A0A139XBZ6-F1
#
_cell.length_a   1.000
_cell.length_b   1.000
_cell.length_c   1.000
_cell.angle_alpha   90.00
_cell.angle_beta   90.00
_cell.angle_gamma   90.00
#
_symmetry.space_group_name_H-M   'P 1'
#
loop_
_entity.id
_entity.type
_entity.pdbx_description
1 polymer ?
#
loop_
_entity_poly.entity_id
_entity_poly.type
_entity_poly.pdbx_seq_one_letter_code
_entity_poly.pdbx_strand_id
1 'polypeptide(L)' 'MRSAINPKIGDKVLILRPAYVAGKIGEICGQESLGDGTQERWLIRVEAENATESLVVSLFPKEFEVFKNDVESF' A
#
# COMPACT_ATOMS: atom_id res chain seq x y z
N MET A 1 -11.81 -17.91 3.93
CA MET A 1 -12.18 -16.52 4.21
C MET A 1 -10.91 -15.70 4.19
N ARG A 2 -10.76 -14.74 3.27
CA ARG A 2 -9.62 -13.81 3.32
C ARG A 2 -9.86 -12.92 4.55
N SER A 3 -9.01 -13.00 5.57
CA SER A 3 -9.04 -12.03 6.66
C SER A 3 -9.07 -10.64 6.04
N ALA A 4 -10.02 -9.81 6.46
CA ALA A 4 -10.02 -8.39 6.13
C ALA A 4 -8.79 -7.78 6.82
N ILE A 5 -7.65 -7.80 6.13
CA ILE A 5 -6.46 -7.10 6.60
C ILE A 5 -6.81 -5.63 6.45
N ASN A 6 -6.95 -4.94 7.58
CA ASN A 6 -7.24 -3.51 7.60
C ASN A 6 -5.89 -2.78 7.39
N PRO A 7 -5.68 -2.10 6.25
CA PRO A 7 -4.41 -1.46 5.96
C PRO A 7 -4.07 -0.38 6.98
N LYS A 8 -2.79 -0.22 7.31
CA LYS A 8 -2.30 0.80 8.24
C LYS A 8 -1.07 1.51 7.68
N ILE A 9 -0.85 2.75 8.11
CA ILE A 9 0.38 3.48 7.82
C ILE A 9 1.58 2.68 8.35
N GLY A 10 2.60 2.54 7.51
CA GLY A 10 3.80 1.74 7.78
C GLY A 10 3.71 0.29 7.28
N ASP A 11 2.53 -0.19 6.90
CA ASP A 11 2.41 -1.53 6.31
C ASP A 11 3.13 -1.59 4.97
N LYS A 12 3.92 -2.65 4.78
CA LYS A 12 4.43 -3.02 3.47
C LYS A 12 3.31 -3.67 2.66
N VAL A 13 3.27 -3.35 1.38
CA VAL A 13 2.27 -3.87 0.46
C VAL A 13 2.90 -4.34 -0.85
N LEU A 14 2.32 -5.39 -1.44
CA LEU A 14 2.53 -5.77 -2.83
C LEU A 14 1.51 -5.03 -3.70
N ILE A 15 1.99 -4.26 -4.67
CA ILE A 15 1.11 -3.55 -5.60
C ILE A 15 0.66 -4.52 -6.70
N LEU A 16 -0.66 -4.70 -6.86
CA LEU A 16 -1.25 -5.54 -7.91
C LEU A 16 -1.55 -4.75 -9.18
N ARG A 17 -1.92 -3.47 -9.02
CA ARG A 17 -2.27 -2.53 -10.08
C ARG A 17 -1.94 -1.10 -9.65
N PRO A 18 -1.79 -0.15 -10.59
CA PRO A 18 -1.79 -0.30 -12.05
C PRO A 18 -0.48 -0.90 -12.59
N ALA A 19 -0.47 -1.27 -13.88
CA ALA A 19 0.61 -2.07 -14.50
C ALA A 19 2.02 -1.47 -14.37
N TYR A 20 2.17 -0.14 -14.33
CA TYR A 20 3.49 0.52 -14.25
C TYR A 20 4.16 0.40 -12.86
N VAL A 21 3.40 -0.01 -11.84
CA VAL A 21 3.88 -0.29 -10.47
C VAL A 21 3.51 -1.70 -9.99
N ALA A 22 2.80 -2.48 -10.80
CA ALA A 22 2.43 -3.85 -10.45
C ALA A 22 3.68 -4.71 -10.20
N GLY A 23 3.63 -5.53 -9.16
CA GLY A 23 4.75 -6.36 -8.71
C GLY A 23 5.77 -5.63 -7.84
N LYS A 24 5.71 -4.30 -7.73
CA LYS A 24 6.60 -3.55 -6.83
C LYS A 24 6.11 -3.59 -5.40
N ILE A 25 7.06 -3.48 -4.48
CA ILE A 25 6.79 -3.30 -3.05
C ILE A 25 6.62 -1.81 -2.77
N GLY A 26 5.67 -1.49 -1.91
CA GLY A 26 5.51 -0.15 -1.39
C GLY A 26 5.21 -0.15 0.11
N GLU A 27 5.20 1.05 0.67
CA GLU A 27 4.82 1.29 2.06
C GLU A 27 3.66 2.28 2.11
N ILE A 28 2.64 1.97 2.91
CA ILE A 28 1.53 2.88 3.13
C ILE A 28 2.05 4.09 3.93
N CYS A 29 2.01 5.27 3.31
CA CYS A 29 2.46 6.52 3.94
C CYS A 29 1.32 7.46 4.31
N GLY A 30 0.07 7.13 3.94
CA GLY A 30 -1.10 7.92 4.30
C GLY A 30 -2.38 7.39 3.69
N GLN A 31 -3.48 8.01 4.08
CA GLN A 31 -4.80 7.75 3.50
C GLN A 31 -5.29 9.04 2.83
N GLU A 32 -5.86 8.91 1.64
CA GLU A 32 -6.40 10.05 0.92
C GLU A 32 -7.72 10.45 1.58
N SER A 33 -7.79 11.69 2.08
CA SER A 33 -9.03 12.27 2.58
C SER A 33 -9.67 13.05 1.44
N LEU A 34 -10.78 12.54 0.90
CA LEU A 34 -11.66 13.35 0.08
C LEU A 34 -12.36 14.35 1.01
N GLY A 35 -12.63 15.56 0.53
CA GLY A 35 -13.19 16.65 1.34
C GLY A 35 -14.58 16.36 1.93
N ASP A 36 -15.19 15.24 1.56
CA ASP A 36 -16.45 14.69 2.09
C ASP A 36 -16.24 13.72 3.27
N GLY A 37 -14.99 13.50 3.71
CA GLY A 37 -14.63 12.59 4.79
C GLY A 37 -14.55 11.12 4.37
N THR A 38 -14.71 10.80 3.08
CA THR A 38 -14.51 9.45 2.59
C THR A 38 -13.02 9.17 2.41
N GLN A 39 -12.60 7.97 2.86
CA GLN A 39 -11.21 7.54 2.85
C GLN A 39 -11.05 6.25 2.04
N GLU A 40 -11.33 6.34 0.75
CA GLU A 40 -11.38 5.17 -0.12
C GLU A 40 -10.01 4.68 -0.60
N ARG A 41 -9.00 5.55 -0.58
CA ARG A 41 -7.69 5.28 -1.19
C ARG A 41 -6.54 5.50 -0.23
N TRP A 42 -5.46 4.78 -0.51
CA TRP A 42 -4.23 4.78 0.27
C TRP A 42 -3.08 5.34 -0.55
N LEU A 43 -2.30 6.20 0.07
CA LEU A 43 -1.05 6.71 -0.48
C LEU A 43 0.06 5.70 -0.18
N ILE A 44 0.66 5.16 -1.24
CA ILE A 44 1.71 4.16 -1.15
C ILE A 44 2.97 4.71 -1.80
N ARG A 45 4.04 4.77 -1.02
CA ARG A 45 5.38 5.09 -1.51
C ARG A 45 5.99 3.81 -2.09
N VAL A 46 6.28 3.82 -3.38
CA VAL A 46 6.89 2.70 -4.09
C VAL A 46 8.38 2.66 -3.78
N GLU A 47 8.89 1.49 -3.41
CA GLU A 47 10.32 1.29 -3.21
C GLU A 47 11.03 1.35 -4.58
N ALA A 48 12.00 2.25 -4.71
CA ALA A 48 12.83 2.37 -5.90
C ALA A 48 14.17 1.68 -5.67
N GLU A 49 14.61 0.88 -6.66
CA GLU A 49 15.89 0.19 -6.62
C GLU A 49 17.08 1.18 -6.62
N ASN A 50 16.90 2.37 -7.21
CA ASN A 50 17.92 3.41 -7.28
C ASN A 50 17.31 4.74 -6.79
N ALA A 51 17.76 5.16 -5.61
CA ALA A 51 17.10 6.10 -4.68
C ALA A 51 17.04 7.59 -5.09
N THR A 52 16.95 7.92 -6.38
CA THR A 52 16.96 9.32 -6.82
C THR A 52 15.55 9.92 -6.89
N GLU A 53 14.51 9.11 -7.12
CA GLU A 53 13.12 9.56 -7.16
C GLU A 53 12.19 8.56 -6.46
N SER A 54 11.39 9.05 -5.52
CA SER A 54 10.38 8.26 -4.84
C SER A 54 9.00 8.53 -5.44
N LEU A 55 8.37 7.50 -6.01
CA LEU A 55 7.03 7.58 -6.57
C LEU A 55 5.99 7.31 -5.47
N VAL A 56 4.98 8.18 -5.36
CA VAL A 56 3.80 7.95 -4.52
C VAL A 56 2.59 7.74 -5.40
N VAL A 57 1.82 6.69 -5.12
CA VAL A 57 0.58 6.35 -5.84
C VAL A 57 -0.62 6.32 -4.89
N SER A 58 -1.78 6.76 -5.39
CA SER A 58 -3.08 6.62 -4.69
C SER A 58 -3.80 5.38 -5.21
N LEU A 59 -3.99 4.37 -4.35
CA LEU A 59 -4.55 3.07 -4.71
C LEU A 59 -5.77 2.71 -3.85
N PHE A 60 -6.74 2.04 -4.45
CA PHE A 60 -7.83 1.40 -3.72
C PHE A 60 -7.33 0.15 -2.97
N PRO A 61 -7.97 -0.25 -1.84
CA PRO A 61 -7.63 -1.47 -1.11
C PRO A 61 -7.62 -2.76 -1.95
N LYS A 62 -8.32 -2.79 -3.09
CA LYS A 62 -8.35 -3.94 -4.02
C LYS A 62 -7.17 -4.00 -4.99
N GLU A 63 -6.33 -2.96 -5.01
CA GLU A 63 -5.21 -2.80 -5.96
C GLU A 63 -3.86 -3.15 -5.34
N PHE A 64 -3.83 -3.52 -4.07
CA PHE A 64 -2.65 -3.95 -3.35
C PHE A 64 -3.00 -5.03 -2.31
N GLU A 65 -2.00 -5.75 -1.84
CA GLU A 65 -2.12 -6.71 -0.73
C GLU A 65 -1.12 -6.34 0.36
N VAL A 66 -1.59 -6.27 1.61
CA VAL A 66 -0.72 -6.03 2.78
C VAL A 66 0.03 -7.30 3.13
N PHE A 67 1.35 -7.20 3.34
CA PHE A 67 2.13 -8.32 3.87
C PHE A 67 1.62 -8.66 5.28
N LYS A 68 1.12 -9.88 5.47
CA LYS A 68 0.95 -10.40 6.83
C LYS A 68 2.33 -10.63 7.41
N ASN A 69 2.68 -9.86 8.42
CA ASN A 69 3.76 -10.24 9.32
C ASN A 69 3.21 -11.33 10.25
N ASP A 70 3.07 -12.56 9.74
CA ASP A 70 2.84 -13.75 10.55
C ASP A 70 4.18 -14.18 11.19
N VAL A 71 4.92 -13.24 11.78
CA VAL A 71 6.01 -13.59 12.69
C VAL A 71 5.35 -13.78 14.05
N GLU A 72 4.87 -15.00 14.29
CA GLU A 72 4.71 -15.47 15.66
C GLU A 72 6.07 -15.32 16.33
N SER A 73 6.18 -14.34 17.23
CA SER A 73 7.31 -14.21 18.15
C SER A 73 7.36 -15.48 19.00
N PHE A 74 8.27 -16.39 18.68
CA PHE A 74 8.65 -17.49 19.57
C PHE A 74 9.50 -16.99 20.73
#